data_AF-A0A6A5G7M2-F1
#
_entry.id   AF-A0A6A5G7M2-F1
#
_cell.length_a   1.000
_cell.length_b   1.000
_cell.length_c   1.000
_cell.angle_alpha   90.00
_cell.angle_beta   90.00
_cell.angle_gamma   90.00
#
_symmetry.space_group_name_H-M   'P 1'
#
loop_
_entity.id
_entity.type
_entity.pdbx_description
1 polymer ?
#
loop_
_entity_poly.entity_id
_entity_poly.type
_entity_poly.pdbx_seq_one_letter_code
_entity_poly.pdbx_strand_id
1 'polypeptide(L)'
;MTIAISLHQSKELSPKEEDLRIYYTFTYFHSELSREIQEGLKVGEKEINMLKKKLTAEWKWKQYEVCDKPVENCTFKLQLTFITMLLCAVVSKDILDMARLDFWIQCCIFGIESVLFLVIVQQLWCQRRQIKSECDSEKKMLEEDIENGCNTRFCFDSHNKSDKEQLMILENLYSQEVEPLNEKIQLLRNQESCWVMFLASVIIFFCWFCAAQPVMKALTTGSNEDIKLAGRSVAIAVWGTFHMSVITWIGNRQ
;
A
#
# COMPACT_ATOMS: atom_id res chain seq x y z
N MET A 1 51.23 17.11 49.87
CA MET A 1 50.99 15.80 49.23
C MET A 1 49.49 15.54 49.30
N THR A 2 48.72 15.70 48.20
CA THR A 2 48.44 14.69 47.14
C THR A 2 47.20 13.87 47.53
N ILE A 3 46.09 13.72 46.80
CA ILE A 3 45.60 14.11 45.46
C ILE A 3 44.04 14.06 45.53
N ALA A 4 43.38 14.94 44.78
CA ALA A 4 41.95 14.87 44.47
C ALA A 4 41.67 13.85 43.35
N ILE A 5 40.61 13.04 43.47
CA ILE A 5 40.12 12.21 42.35
C ILE A 5 38.73 12.68 41.94
N SER A 6 38.73 13.30 40.77
CA SER A 6 37.60 13.70 39.93
C SER A 6 36.70 12.50 39.60
N LEU A 7 35.40 12.65 39.84
CA LEU A 7 34.35 11.72 39.44
C LEU A 7 33.91 12.05 38.01
N HIS A 8 34.76 11.70 37.03
CA HIS A 8 34.38 11.67 35.63
C HIS A 8 33.84 10.26 35.32
N GLN A 9 32.55 10.03 35.59
CA GLN A 9 31.88 8.83 35.08
C GLN A 9 31.65 9.00 33.59
N SER A 10 32.64 8.59 32.80
CA SER A 10 32.43 8.14 31.43
C SER A 10 31.48 6.94 31.47
N LYS A 11 30.20 7.17 31.17
CA LYS A 11 29.24 6.11 30.86
C LYS A 11 29.62 5.58 29.48
N GLU A 12 30.57 4.67 29.42
CA GLU A 12 30.68 3.77 28.27
C GLU A 12 29.38 2.96 28.21
N LEU A 13 28.66 3.09 27.09
CA LEU A 13 27.37 2.44 26.89
C LEU A 13 27.50 0.91 27.01
N SER A 14 26.59 0.33 27.78
CA SER A 14 26.42 -1.11 27.89
C SER A 14 25.94 -1.69 26.54
N PRO A 15 26.43 -2.87 26.12
CA PRO A 15 26.05 -3.50 24.85
C PRO A 15 24.53 -3.67 24.64
N LYS A 16 23.75 -3.66 25.73
CA LYS A 16 22.28 -3.80 25.67
C LYS A 16 21.52 -2.53 25.26
N GLU A 17 22.07 -1.33 25.46
CA GLU A 17 21.41 -0.07 25.03
C GLU A 17 21.61 0.21 23.54
N GLU A 18 22.71 -0.29 22.97
CA GLU A 18 23.02 -0.16 21.54
C GLU A 18 22.03 -0.97 20.69
N ASP A 19 21.62 -2.17 21.15
CA ASP A 19 20.64 -3.03 20.49
C ASP A 19 19.20 -2.44 20.47
N LEU A 20 18.80 -1.71 21.50
CA LEU A 20 17.48 -1.06 21.56
C LEU A 20 17.41 0.17 20.67
N ARG A 21 18.51 0.92 20.51
CA ARG A 21 18.57 2.06 19.58
C ARG A 21 18.42 1.64 18.13
N ILE A 22 18.71 0.38 17.77
CA ILE A 22 18.57 -0.12 16.38
C ILE A 22 17.10 -0.12 15.92
N TYR A 23 16.13 -0.25 16.82
CA TYR A 23 14.71 -0.41 16.47
C TYR A 23 13.90 0.89 16.33
N TYR A 24 14.42 2.04 16.77
CA TYR A 24 13.67 3.29 16.71
C TYR A 24 13.73 3.97 15.34
N THR A 25 12.60 4.54 14.89
CA THR A 25 12.52 5.40 13.70
C THR A 25 13.38 6.66 13.82
N PHE A 26 13.70 7.28 12.68
CA PHE A 26 14.46 8.52 12.59
C PHE A 26 13.86 9.60 13.49
N THR A 27 12.54 9.81 13.43
CA THR A 27 11.84 10.86 14.20
C THR A 27 11.98 10.69 15.71
N TYR A 28 11.87 9.45 16.21
CA TYR A 28 12.07 9.17 17.62
C TYR A 28 13.52 9.41 18.05
N PHE A 29 14.47 8.92 17.23
CA PHE A 29 15.89 9.05 17.54
C PHE A 29 16.39 10.50 17.46
N HIS A 30 15.87 11.28 16.51
CA HIS A 30 16.10 12.73 16.40
C HIS A 30 15.56 13.48 17.62
N SER A 31 14.33 13.18 18.06
CA SER A 31 13.72 13.80 19.24
C SER A 31 14.53 13.54 20.52
N GLU A 32 15.08 12.33 20.66
CA GLU A 32 15.89 11.96 21.82
C GLU A 32 17.21 12.75 21.87
N LEU A 33 17.92 12.82 20.73
CA LEU A 33 19.16 13.58 20.62
C LEU A 33 18.94 15.09 20.78
N SER A 34 17.81 15.61 20.29
CA SER A 34 17.41 17.01 20.49
C SER A 34 17.22 17.34 21.97
N ARG A 35 16.63 16.41 22.75
CA ARG A 35 16.47 16.54 24.20
C ARG A 35 17.82 16.54 24.93
N GLU A 36 18.72 15.61 24.59
CA GLU A 36 20.05 15.54 25.20
C GLU A 36 20.85 16.84 25.01
N ILE A 37 20.81 17.44 23.82
CA ILE A 37 21.45 18.75 23.56
C ILE A 37 20.78 19.86 24.36
N GLN A 38 19.46 19.86 24.49
CA GLN A 38 18.74 20.85 25.29
C GLN A 38 19.09 20.76 26.78
N GLU A 39 19.42 19.56 27.26
CA GLU A 39 19.93 19.30 28.61
C GLU A 39 21.43 19.62 28.76
N GLY A 40 22.11 20.05 27.69
CA GLY A 40 23.52 20.42 27.68
C GLY A 40 24.48 19.23 27.61
N LEU A 41 23.98 18.03 27.30
CA LEU A 41 24.79 16.85 27.07
C LEU A 41 25.47 16.94 25.69
N LYS A 42 26.73 16.52 25.63
CA LYS A 42 27.45 16.39 24.35
C LYS A 42 26.95 15.15 23.63
N VAL A 43 26.41 15.35 22.43
CA VAL A 43 26.06 14.25 21.53
C VAL A 43 27.32 13.80 20.81
N GLY A 44 27.59 12.50 20.79
CA GLY A 44 28.76 11.95 20.15
C GLY A 44 28.64 11.96 18.62
N GLU A 45 29.77 12.11 17.90
CA GLU A 45 29.82 11.97 16.45
C GLU A 45 29.25 10.60 15.97
N LYS A 46 29.41 9.56 16.79
CA LYS A 46 28.84 8.23 16.56
C LYS A 46 27.30 8.24 16.52
N GLU A 47 26.65 9.05 17.37
CA GLU A 47 25.19 9.14 17.45
C GLU A 47 24.61 9.90 16.26
N ILE A 48 25.28 10.99 15.87
CA ILE A 48 24.92 11.73 14.64
C ILE A 48 25.11 10.85 13.41
N ASN A 49 26.21 10.10 13.31
CA ASN A 49 26.43 9.18 12.20
C ASN A 49 25.40 8.03 12.17
N MET A 50 24.94 7.57 13.33
CA MET A 50 23.84 6.61 13.42
C MET A 50 22.52 7.22 12.92
N LEU A 51 22.22 8.47 13.27
CA LEU A 51 21.04 9.19 12.81
C LEU A 51 21.07 9.41 11.28
N LYS A 52 22.22 9.79 10.71
CA LYS A 52 22.43 9.87 9.25
C LYS A 52 22.15 8.52 8.58
N LYS A 53 22.70 7.43 9.11
CA LYS A 53 22.49 6.08 8.58
C LYS A 53 21.01 5.68 8.59
N LYS A 54 20.28 6.03 9.66
CA LYS A 54 18.84 5.79 9.77
C LYS A 54 18.04 6.60 8.75
N LEU A 55 18.34 7.88 8.59
CA LEU A 55 17.71 8.73 7.58
C LEU A 55 17.87 8.14 6.17
N THR A 56 19.10 7.76 5.81
CA THR A 56 19.39 7.14 4.50
C THR A 56 18.66 5.81 4.33
N ALA A 57 18.59 4.98 5.39
CA ALA A 57 17.88 3.71 5.34
C ALA A 57 16.37 3.89 5.18
N GLU A 58 15.76 4.82 5.91
CA GLU A 58 14.33 5.13 5.79
C GLU A 58 13.99 5.73 4.42
N TRP A 59 14.77 6.71 3.95
CA TRP A 59 14.60 7.29 2.61
C TRP A 59 14.71 6.22 1.53
N LYS A 60 15.73 5.34 1.61
CA LYS A 60 15.91 4.24 0.67
C LYS A 60 14.68 3.32 0.67
N TRP A 61 14.27 2.85 1.85
CA TRP A 61 13.10 1.98 1.98
C TRP A 61 11.82 2.63 1.41
N LYS A 62 11.60 3.92 1.69
CA LYS A 62 10.47 4.69 1.17
C LYS A 62 10.49 4.86 -0.35
N GLN A 63 11.67 5.03 -0.94
CA GLN A 63 11.81 5.06 -2.40
C GLN A 63 11.40 3.72 -3.03
N TYR A 64 11.88 2.58 -2.49
CA TYR A 64 11.43 1.27 -2.97
C TYR A 64 9.92 1.10 -2.82
N GLU A 65 9.35 1.50 -1.67
CA GLU A 65 7.91 1.42 -1.42
C GLU A 65 7.09 2.25 -2.42
N VAL A 66 7.50 3.49 -2.71
CA VAL A 66 6.88 4.35 -3.73
C VAL A 66 6.97 3.75 -5.13
N CYS A 67 8.07 3.07 -5.46
CA CYS A 67 8.27 2.44 -6.77
C CYS A 67 7.44 1.14 -6.94
N ASP A 68 7.26 0.36 -5.88
CA ASP A 68 6.58 -0.94 -5.94
C ASP A 68 5.05 -0.82 -5.85
N LYS A 69 4.54 0.07 -4.99
CA LYS A 69 3.09 0.29 -4.78
C LYS A 69 2.28 0.49 -6.08
N PRO A 70 2.74 1.30 -7.06
CA PRO A 70 2.03 1.46 -8.33
C PRO A 70 1.92 0.16 -9.14
N VAL A 71 2.95 -0.69 -9.12
CA VAL A 71 2.96 -1.99 -9.80
C VAL A 71 1.96 -2.94 -9.13
N GLU A 72 1.93 -2.95 -7.80
CA GLU A 72 0.94 -3.70 -7.01
C GLU A 72 -0.48 -3.24 -7.33
N ASN A 73 -0.74 -1.93 -7.33
CA ASN A 73 -2.05 -1.35 -7.65
C ASN A 73 -2.50 -1.72 -9.08
N CYS A 74 -1.60 -1.68 -10.07
CA CYS A 74 -1.90 -2.15 -11.43
C CYS A 74 -2.22 -3.65 -11.47
N THR A 75 -1.51 -4.46 -10.68
CA THR A 75 -1.77 -5.90 -10.57
C THR A 75 -3.15 -6.16 -9.93
N PHE A 76 -3.51 -5.39 -8.91
CA PHE A 76 -4.83 -5.45 -8.28
C PHE A 76 -5.95 -5.05 -9.26
N LYS A 77 -5.76 -3.98 -10.04
CA LYS A 77 -6.71 -3.58 -11.09
C LYS A 77 -6.92 -4.69 -12.13
N LEU A 78 -5.86 -5.37 -12.56
CA LEU A 78 -5.97 -6.51 -13.49
C LEU A 78 -6.81 -7.66 -12.91
N GLN A 79 -6.59 -8.00 -11.64
CA GLN A 79 -7.38 -9.01 -10.94
C GLN A 79 -8.86 -8.61 -10.85
N LEU A 80 -9.12 -7.34 -10.49
CA LEU A 80 -10.47 -6.77 -10.43
C LEU A 80 -11.18 -6.83 -11.79
N THR A 81 -10.49 -6.46 -12.88
CA THR A 81 -11.04 -6.58 -14.24
C THR A 81 -11.41 -8.02 -14.59
N PHE A 82 -10.57 -8.99 -14.22
CA PHE A 82 -10.84 -10.41 -14.47
C PHE A 82 -12.07 -10.91 -13.68
N ILE A 83 -12.19 -10.55 -12.40
CA ILE A 83 -13.37 -10.88 -11.60
C ILE A 83 -14.62 -10.25 -12.23
N THR A 84 -14.53 -8.97 -12.62
CA THR A 84 -15.66 -8.24 -13.22
C THR A 84 -16.10 -8.88 -14.54
N MET A 85 -15.15 -9.30 -15.38
CA MET A 85 -15.42 -10.04 -16.63
C MET A 85 -16.20 -11.33 -16.38
N LEU A 86 -15.79 -12.13 -15.37
CA LEU A 86 -16.51 -13.35 -15.02
C LEU A 86 -17.94 -13.07 -14.54
N LEU A 87 -18.12 -12.05 -13.69
CA LEU A 87 -19.44 -11.66 -13.20
C LEU A 87 -20.33 -11.16 -14.34
N CYS A 88 -19.81 -10.32 -15.24
CA CYS A 88 -20.53 -9.83 -16.40
C CYS A 88 -20.93 -10.98 -17.32
N ALA A 89 -20.05 -11.97 -17.58
CA ALA A 89 -20.39 -13.13 -18.39
C ALA A 89 -21.57 -13.94 -17.81
N VAL A 90 -21.63 -14.09 -16.48
CA VAL A 90 -22.76 -14.77 -15.81
C VAL A 90 -24.05 -13.96 -15.97
N VAL A 91 -24.00 -12.65 -15.72
CA VAL A 91 -25.17 -11.77 -15.85
C VAL A 91 -25.67 -11.71 -17.30
N SER A 92 -24.75 -11.56 -18.27
CA SER A 92 -25.04 -11.59 -19.70
C SER A 92 -25.72 -12.90 -20.06
N LYS A 93 -25.20 -14.05 -19.62
CA LYS A 93 -25.83 -15.36 -19.85
C LYS A 93 -27.28 -15.38 -19.37
N ASP A 94 -27.53 -14.98 -18.12
CA ASP A 94 -28.88 -15.01 -17.53
C ASP A 94 -29.85 -14.10 -18.32
N ILE A 95 -29.43 -12.90 -18.70
CA ILE A 95 -30.24 -11.97 -19.48
C ILE A 95 -30.54 -12.53 -20.87
N LEU A 96 -29.54 -13.09 -21.54
CA LEU A 96 -29.67 -13.67 -22.88
C LEU A 96 -30.60 -14.89 -22.88
N ASP A 97 -30.51 -15.73 -21.84
CA ASP A 97 -31.37 -16.91 -21.66
C ASP A 97 -32.82 -16.46 -21.35
N MET A 98 -33.03 -15.42 -20.54
CA MET A 98 -34.35 -14.82 -20.31
C MET A 98 -34.95 -14.19 -21.58
N ALA A 99 -34.14 -13.53 -22.41
CA ALA A 99 -34.57 -12.91 -23.65
C ALA A 99 -34.85 -13.92 -24.78
N ARG A 100 -34.53 -15.22 -24.56
CA ARG A 100 -34.71 -16.31 -25.54
C ARG A 100 -34.09 -16.00 -26.90
N LEU A 101 -32.92 -15.37 -26.91
CA LEU A 101 -32.21 -15.03 -28.14
C LEU A 101 -31.59 -16.27 -28.79
N ASP A 102 -31.48 -16.26 -30.12
CA ASP A 102 -30.83 -17.32 -30.87
C ASP A 102 -29.36 -17.49 -30.45
N PHE A 103 -28.89 -18.74 -30.45
CA PHE A 103 -27.52 -19.10 -30.08
C PHE A 103 -26.45 -18.25 -30.80
N TRP A 104 -26.64 -18.00 -32.11
CA TRP A 104 -25.72 -17.17 -32.89
C TRP A 104 -25.63 -15.73 -32.38
N ILE A 105 -26.76 -15.14 -31.97
CA ILE A 105 -26.80 -13.78 -31.41
C ILE A 105 -26.12 -13.76 -30.04
N GLN A 106 -26.39 -14.78 -29.21
CA GLN A 106 -25.73 -14.92 -27.91
C GLN A 106 -24.19 -14.98 -28.07
N CYS A 107 -23.69 -15.81 -29.00
CA CYS A 107 -22.25 -15.90 -29.29
C CYS A 107 -21.66 -14.56 -29.76
N CYS A 108 -22.36 -13.80 -30.60
CA CYS A 108 -21.90 -12.48 -31.04
C CYS A 108 -21.77 -11.50 -29.86
N ILE A 109 -22.75 -11.48 -28.94
CA ILE A 109 -22.73 -10.59 -27.77
C ILE A 109 -21.56 -10.94 -26.85
N PHE A 110 -21.37 -12.23 -26.53
CA PHE A 110 -20.22 -12.67 -25.74
C PHE A 110 -18.88 -12.38 -26.42
N GLY A 111 -18.82 -12.49 -27.76
CA GLY A 111 -17.63 -12.13 -28.53
C GLY A 111 -17.28 -10.65 -28.39
N ILE A 112 -18.26 -9.76 -28.53
CA ILE A 112 -18.09 -8.31 -28.34
C ILE A 112 -17.65 -8.00 -26.90
N GLU A 113 -18.34 -8.57 -25.91
CA GLU A 113 -18.00 -8.40 -24.49
C GLU A 113 -16.56 -8.84 -24.20
N SER A 114 -16.16 -10.01 -24.70
CA SER A 114 -14.81 -10.54 -24.54
C SER A 114 -13.75 -9.61 -25.15
N VAL A 115 -14.00 -9.08 -26.36
CA VAL A 115 -13.07 -8.15 -27.01
C VAL A 115 -12.93 -6.85 -26.21
N LEU A 116 -14.03 -6.31 -25.68
CA LEU A 116 -13.99 -5.11 -24.84
C LEU A 116 -13.14 -5.33 -23.58
N PHE A 117 -13.31 -6.47 -22.90
CA PHE A 117 -12.49 -6.81 -21.74
C PHE A 117 -11.02 -7.04 -22.12
N LEU A 118 -10.74 -7.68 -23.25
CA LEU A 118 -9.37 -7.88 -23.73
C LEU A 118 -8.66 -6.55 -24.00
N VAL A 119 -9.33 -5.55 -24.55
CA VAL A 119 -8.76 -4.20 -24.74
C VAL A 119 -8.37 -3.58 -23.40
N ILE A 120 -9.24 -3.66 -22.39
CA ILE A 120 -8.98 -3.14 -21.04
C ILE A 120 -7.81 -3.89 -20.39
N VAL A 121 -7.81 -5.22 -20.44
CA VAL A 121 -6.74 -6.05 -19.89
C VAL A 121 -5.41 -5.75 -20.58
N GLN A 122 -5.40 -5.62 -21.91
CA GLN A 122 -4.20 -5.26 -22.66
C GLN A 122 -3.66 -3.90 -22.25
N GLN A 123 -4.53 -2.90 -22.11
CA GLN A 123 -4.14 -1.55 -21.68
C GLN A 123 -3.52 -1.58 -20.28
N LEU A 124 -4.18 -2.23 -19.32
CA LEU A 124 -3.69 -2.36 -17.94
C LEU A 124 -2.38 -3.15 -17.88
N TRP A 125 -2.24 -4.18 -18.71
CA TRP A 125 -1.02 -4.98 -18.80
C TRP A 125 0.15 -4.15 -19.34
N CYS A 126 -0.07 -3.38 -20.40
CA CYS A 126 0.93 -2.46 -20.95
C CYS A 126 1.35 -1.41 -19.92
N GLN A 127 0.39 -0.78 -19.22
CA GLN A 127 0.67 0.17 -18.15
C GLN A 127 1.50 -0.45 -17.03
N ARG A 128 1.13 -1.64 -16.55
CA ARG A 128 1.91 -2.38 -15.54
C ARG A 128 3.34 -2.59 -15.99
N ARG A 129 3.54 -2.98 -17.26
CA ARG A 129 4.87 -3.25 -17.81
C ARG A 129 5.73 -1.98 -17.85
N GLN A 130 5.15 -0.84 -18.27
CA GLN A 130 5.83 0.45 -18.31
C GLN A 130 6.25 0.89 -16.90
N ILE A 131 5.31 0.91 -15.97
CA ILE A 131 5.57 1.28 -14.56
C ILE A 131 6.63 0.36 -13.95
N LYS A 132 6.53 -0.96 -14.20
CA LYS A 132 7.53 -1.92 -13.70
C LYS A 132 8.92 -1.65 -14.29
N SER A 133 9.03 -1.36 -15.58
CA SER A 133 10.33 -1.05 -16.19
C SER A 133 10.93 0.25 -15.66
N GLU A 134 10.10 1.27 -15.42
CA GLU A 134 10.53 2.54 -14.82
C GLU A 134 11.02 2.32 -13.38
N CYS A 135 10.24 1.59 -12.58
CA CYS A 135 10.60 1.17 -11.22
C CYS A 135 11.91 0.37 -11.17
N ASP A 136 12.06 -0.64 -12.04
CA ASP A 136 13.29 -1.44 -12.11
C ASP A 136 14.50 -0.58 -12.54
N SER A 137 14.30 0.44 -13.37
CA SER A 137 15.36 1.37 -13.77
C SER A 137 15.75 2.34 -12.65
N GLU A 138 14.77 2.88 -11.92
CA GLU A 138 15.00 3.80 -10.79
C GLU A 138 15.72 3.09 -9.64
N LYS A 139 15.35 1.83 -9.35
CA LYS A 139 16.03 0.98 -8.37
C LYS A 139 17.49 0.72 -8.75
N LYS A 140 17.77 0.47 -10.03
CA LYS A 140 19.15 0.27 -10.51
C LYS A 140 19.98 1.54 -10.40
N MET A 141 19.44 2.70 -10.79
CA MET A 141 20.14 3.98 -10.62
C MET A 141 20.45 4.24 -9.14
N LEU A 142 19.50 3.97 -8.25
CA LEU A 142 19.70 4.10 -6.81
C LEU A 142 20.79 3.17 -6.27
N GLU A 143 20.88 1.93 -6.77
CA GLU A 143 21.91 0.97 -6.38
C GLU A 143 23.29 1.34 -6.93
N GLU A 144 23.36 1.80 -8.19
CA GLU A 144 24.60 2.29 -8.82
C GLU A 144 25.14 3.55 -8.13
N ASP A 145 24.27 4.49 -7.74
CA ASP A 145 24.67 5.66 -6.94
C ASP A 145 25.31 5.24 -5.61
N ILE A 146 24.78 4.20 -4.97
CA ILE A 146 25.33 3.66 -3.72
C ILE A 146 26.67 2.94 -3.95
N GLU A 147 26.78 2.12 -5.00
CA GLU A 147 27.98 1.34 -5.30
C GLU A 147 29.15 2.22 -5.75
N ASN A 148 28.87 3.29 -6.49
CA ASN A 148 29.87 4.28 -6.92
C ASN A 148 30.40 5.15 -5.77
N GLY A 149 30.00 4.90 -4.52
CA GLY A 149 30.37 5.73 -3.37
C GLY A 149 29.68 7.10 -3.38
N CYS A 150 28.71 7.30 -4.27
CA CYS A 150 27.80 8.43 -4.29
C CYS A 150 26.73 8.26 -3.19
N ASN A 151 27.14 8.25 -1.92
CA ASN A 151 26.27 8.67 -0.80
C ASN A 151 25.94 10.19 -0.89
N THR A 152 25.90 10.75 -2.11
CA THR A 152 26.00 12.16 -2.44
C THR A 152 24.67 12.90 -2.38
N ARG A 153 23.53 12.21 -2.35
CA ARG A 153 22.26 12.92 -2.21
C ARG A 153 22.16 13.63 -0.85
N PHE A 154 22.72 13.02 0.19
CA PHE A 154 22.90 13.65 1.49
C PHE A 154 24.40 13.87 1.76
N CYS A 155 25.01 14.84 1.08
CA CYS A 155 26.36 15.30 1.39
C CYS A 155 26.36 16.06 2.73
N PHE A 156 26.68 15.34 3.81
CA PHE A 156 26.77 15.92 5.14
C PHE A 156 28.14 16.56 5.35
N ASP A 157 28.26 17.83 4.98
CA ASP A 157 29.46 18.59 5.30
C ASP A 157 29.41 18.99 6.79
N SER A 158 30.06 18.18 7.63
CA SER A 158 30.08 18.31 9.09
C SER A 158 31.24 19.15 9.62
N HIS A 159 32.17 19.57 8.76
CA HIS A 159 33.29 20.41 9.20
C HIS A 159 32.77 21.76 9.72
N ASN A 160 33.06 22.05 10.99
CA ASN A 160 32.76 23.28 11.73
C ASN A 160 31.30 23.56 12.14
N LYS A 161 30.36 22.61 12.01
CA LYS A 161 28.96 22.81 12.46
C LYS A 161 28.72 22.27 13.86
N SER A 162 27.98 23.01 14.67
CA SER A 162 27.56 22.58 16.00
C SER A 162 26.57 21.40 15.93
N ASP A 163 26.50 20.58 16.97
CA ASP A 163 25.61 19.41 17.04
C ASP A 163 24.14 19.80 16.78
N LYS A 164 23.73 20.98 17.29
CA LYS A 164 22.40 21.56 17.06
C LYS A 164 22.13 21.90 15.60
N GLU A 165 23.11 22.49 14.91
CA GLU A 165 22.99 22.78 13.47
C GLU A 165 22.94 21.49 12.65
N GLN A 166 23.70 20.47 13.03
CA GLN A 166 23.67 19.17 12.35
C GLN A 166 22.29 18.51 12.47
N LEU A 167 21.68 18.50 13.67
CA LEU A 167 20.32 17.97 13.84
C LEU A 167 19.27 18.73 13.04
N MET A 168 19.38 20.07 12.98
CA MET A 168 18.46 20.90 12.19
C MET A 168 18.59 20.61 10.69
N ILE A 169 19.81 20.39 10.19
CA ILE A 169 20.04 20.01 8.79
C ILE A 169 19.40 18.64 8.51
N LEU A 170 19.59 17.66 9.40
CA LEU A 170 18.99 16.33 9.23
C LEU A 170 17.46 16.37 9.26
N GLU A 171 16.86 17.20 10.12
CA GLU A 171 15.40 17.41 10.17
C GLU A 171 14.88 18.01 8.87
N ASN A 172 15.54 19.06 8.37
CA ASN A 172 15.17 19.71 7.12
C ASN A 172 15.30 18.74 5.92
N LEU A 173 16.35 17.91 5.89
CA LEU A 173 16.51 16.87 4.87
C LEU A 173 15.42 15.80 4.95
N TYR A 174 15.04 15.37 6.16
CA TYR A 174 13.91 14.46 6.33
C TYR A 174 12.62 15.05 5.79
N SER A 175 12.32 16.31 6.12
CA SER A 175 11.13 17.01 5.63
C SER A 175 11.15 17.21 4.10
N GLN A 176 12.32 17.47 3.50
CA GLN A 176 12.40 17.67 2.05
C GLN A 176 12.35 16.38 1.23
N GLU A 177 12.88 15.28 1.75
CA GLU A 177 13.09 14.06 0.95
C GLU A 177 12.23 12.88 1.41
N VAL A 178 11.91 12.76 2.70
CA VAL A 178 11.15 11.62 3.25
C VAL A 178 9.67 11.93 3.40
N GLU A 179 9.29 13.13 3.86
CA GLU A 179 7.87 13.50 3.99
C GLU A 179 7.11 13.44 2.64
N PRO A 180 7.64 13.94 1.51
CA PRO A 180 6.94 13.84 0.24
C PRO A 180 6.77 12.39 -0.24
N LEU A 181 7.69 11.50 0.12
CA LEU A 181 7.55 10.07 -0.16
C LEU A 181 6.44 9.45 0.69
N ASN A 182 6.35 9.82 1.97
CA ASN A 182 5.25 9.39 2.84
C ASN A 182 3.89 9.86 2.31
N GLU A 183 3.78 11.11 1.86
CA GLU A 183 2.55 11.63 1.24
C GLU A 183 2.18 10.84 -0.02
N LYS A 184 3.15 10.55 -0.89
CA LYS A 184 2.93 9.71 -2.09
C LYS A 184 2.44 8.31 -1.73
N ILE A 185 3.06 7.66 -0.73
CA ILE A 185 2.64 6.33 -0.25
C ILE A 185 1.21 6.39 0.29
N GLN A 186 0.87 7.43 1.06
CA GLN A 186 -0.46 7.61 1.59
C GLN A 186 -1.49 7.82 0.48
N LEU A 187 -1.18 8.62 -0.54
CA LEU A 187 -2.04 8.78 -1.72
C LEU A 187 -2.27 7.46 -2.46
N LEU A 188 -1.21 6.67 -2.66
CA LEU A 188 -1.30 5.36 -3.30
C LEU A 188 -2.16 4.38 -2.48
N ARG A 189 -2.03 4.40 -1.16
CA ARG A 189 -2.87 3.59 -0.25
C ARG A 189 -4.33 4.04 -0.28
N ASN A 190 -4.61 5.34 -0.30
CA ASN A 190 -5.97 5.85 -0.42
C ASN A 190 -6.61 5.43 -1.75
N GLN A 191 -5.84 5.45 -2.84
CA GLN A 191 -6.30 4.97 -4.13
C GLN A 191 -6.63 3.46 -4.09
N GLU A 192 -5.78 2.65 -3.46
CA GLU A 192 -6.00 1.21 -3.27
C GLU A 192 -7.30 0.94 -2.48
N SER A 193 -7.51 1.64 -1.37
CA SER A 193 -8.76 1.57 -0.59
C SER A 193 -10.00 1.87 -1.44
N CYS A 194 -9.94 2.86 -2.34
CA CYS A 194 -11.04 3.16 -3.26
C CYS A 194 -11.37 1.97 -4.17
N TRP A 195 -10.35 1.30 -4.73
CA TRP A 195 -10.57 0.12 -5.57
C TRP A 195 -11.14 -1.08 -4.79
N VAL A 196 -10.72 -1.26 -3.53
CA VAL A 196 -11.28 -2.30 -2.65
C VAL A 196 -12.77 -2.02 -2.37
N MET A 197 -13.15 -0.77 -2.09
CA MET A 197 -14.56 -0.39 -1.91
C MET A 197 -15.39 -0.60 -3.17
N PHE A 198 -14.83 -0.27 -4.35
CA PHE A 198 -15.48 -0.52 -5.62
C PHE A 198 -15.72 -2.03 -5.85
N LEU A 199 -14.70 -2.87 -5.64
CA LEU A 199 -14.82 -4.32 -5.76
C LEU A 199 -15.89 -4.89 -4.82
N ALA A 200 -15.89 -4.45 -3.56
CA ALA A 200 -16.89 -4.85 -2.59
C ALA A 200 -18.31 -4.48 -3.04
N SER A 201 -18.49 -3.28 -3.58
CA SER A 201 -19.78 -2.81 -4.11
C SER A 201 -20.26 -3.67 -5.29
N VAL A 202 -19.37 -4.02 -6.20
CA VAL A 202 -19.68 -4.90 -7.35
C VAL A 202 -20.10 -6.29 -6.88
N ILE A 203 -19.36 -6.89 -5.92
CA ILE A 203 -19.69 -8.21 -5.37
C ILE A 203 -21.03 -8.18 -4.64
N ILE A 204 -21.29 -7.16 -3.82
CA ILE A 204 -22.57 -6.99 -3.12
C ILE A 204 -23.71 -6.93 -4.14
N PHE A 205 -23.58 -6.08 -5.16
CA PHE A 205 -24.59 -5.94 -6.20
C PHE A 205 -24.86 -7.27 -6.92
N PHE A 206 -23.80 -8.02 -7.25
CA PHE A 206 -23.92 -9.33 -7.88
C PHE A 206 -24.63 -10.36 -6.97
N CYS A 207 -24.29 -10.42 -5.68
CA CYS A 207 -24.98 -11.30 -4.74
C CYS A 207 -26.49 -10.99 -4.67
N TRP A 208 -26.87 -9.72 -4.66
CA TRP A 208 -28.27 -9.31 -4.67
C TRP A 208 -28.97 -9.60 -6.00
N PHE A 209 -28.28 -9.44 -7.13
CA PHE A 209 -28.80 -9.86 -8.43
C PHE A 209 -29.11 -11.37 -8.45
N CYS A 210 -28.18 -12.21 -7.98
CA CYS A 210 -28.41 -13.66 -7.88
C CYS A 210 -29.55 -14.02 -6.91
N ALA A 211 -29.75 -13.25 -5.83
CA ALA A 211 -30.86 -13.48 -4.91
C ALA A 211 -32.22 -13.08 -5.48
N ALA A 212 -32.26 -12.04 -6.33
CA ALA A 212 -33.50 -11.57 -6.95
C ALA A 212 -34.12 -12.62 -7.88
N GLN A 213 -33.30 -13.40 -8.60
CA GLN A 213 -33.76 -14.40 -9.57
C GLN A 213 -34.68 -15.48 -8.94
N PRO A 214 -34.26 -16.22 -7.89
CA PRO A 214 -35.14 -17.15 -7.18
C PRO A 214 -36.35 -16.49 -6.51
N VAL A 215 -36.20 -15.26 -6.00
CA VAL A 215 -37.32 -14.52 -5.37
C VAL A 215 -38.42 -14.25 -6.40
N MET A 216 -38.06 -13.75 -7.59
CA MET A 216 -39.02 -13.53 -8.68
C MET A 216 -39.69 -14.83 -9.13
N LYS A 217 -38.93 -15.93 -9.17
CA LYS A 217 -39.47 -17.25 -9.49
C LYS A 217 -40.43 -17.77 -8.40
N ALA A 218 -40.11 -17.56 -7.13
CA ALA A 218 -40.97 -17.94 -6.01
C ALA A 218 -42.28 -17.14 -6.01
N LEU A 219 -42.20 -15.83 -6.31
CA LEU A 219 -43.37 -14.95 -6.43
C LEU A 219 -44.30 -15.36 -7.59
N THR A 220 -43.75 -15.87 -8.69
CA THR A 220 -44.55 -16.26 -9.86
C THR A 220 -45.14 -17.66 -9.73
N THR A 221 -44.42 -18.61 -9.13
CA THR A 221 -44.85 -20.02 -9.03
C THR A 221 -45.61 -20.35 -7.74
N GLY A 222 -45.33 -19.64 -6.64
CA GLY A 222 -45.88 -19.95 -5.31
C GLY A 222 -45.44 -21.30 -4.74
N SER A 223 -44.45 -21.97 -5.34
CA SER A 223 -44.00 -23.29 -4.90
C SER A 223 -43.20 -23.20 -3.59
N ASN A 224 -43.50 -24.10 -2.64
CA ASN A 224 -42.74 -24.21 -1.39
C ASN A 224 -41.24 -24.48 -1.62
N GLU A 225 -40.87 -25.18 -2.70
CA GLU A 225 -39.46 -25.42 -3.05
C GLU A 225 -38.77 -24.14 -3.51
N ASP A 226 -39.43 -23.36 -4.37
CA ASP A 226 -38.89 -22.09 -4.88
C ASP A 226 -38.82 -21.03 -3.76
N ILE A 227 -39.79 -21.00 -2.84
CA ILE A 227 -39.76 -20.14 -1.64
C ILE A 227 -38.57 -20.49 -0.74
N LYS A 228 -38.31 -21.78 -0.52
CA LYS A 228 -37.16 -22.23 0.29
C LYS A 228 -35.83 -21.88 -0.37
N LEU A 229 -35.74 -22.01 -1.69
CA LEU A 229 -34.56 -21.62 -2.46
C LEU A 229 -34.32 -20.10 -2.39
N ALA A 230 -35.37 -19.30 -2.55
CA ALA A 230 -35.32 -17.85 -2.41
C ALA A 230 -34.82 -17.42 -1.02
N GLY A 231 -35.33 -18.04 0.05
CA GLY A 231 -34.87 -17.77 1.42
C GLY A 231 -33.38 -18.05 1.61
N ARG A 232 -32.87 -19.15 1.03
CA ARG A 232 -31.43 -19.48 1.07
C ARG A 232 -30.59 -18.48 0.29
N SER A 233 -31.00 -18.10 -0.91
CA SER A 233 -30.25 -17.13 -1.74
C SER A 233 -30.20 -15.75 -1.09
N VAL A 234 -31.29 -15.29 -0.46
CA VAL A 234 -31.30 -14.04 0.31
C VAL A 234 -30.37 -14.13 1.51
N ALA A 235 -30.39 -15.24 2.26
CA ALA A 235 -29.48 -15.42 3.39
C ALA A 235 -28.00 -15.35 2.97
N ILE A 236 -27.65 -15.94 1.82
CA ILE A 236 -26.31 -15.85 1.24
C ILE A 236 -25.97 -14.41 0.85
N ALA A 237 -26.89 -13.67 0.24
CA ALA A 237 -26.66 -12.28 -0.14
C ALA A 237 -26.47 -11.35 1.07
N VAL A 238 -27.26 -11.54 2.14
CA VAL A 238 -27.11 -10.81 3.41
C VAL A 238 -25.77 -11.13 4.05
N TRP A 239 -25.40 -12.41 4.12
CA TRP A 239 -24.11 -12.86 4.67
C TRP A 239 -22.93 -12.31 3.86
N GLY A 240 -22.99 -12.40 2.53
CA GLY A 240 -21.99 -11.84 1.63
C GLY A 240 -21.85 -10.33 1.79
N THR A 241 -22.97 -9.60 1.91
CA THR A 241 -22.97 -8.16 2.17
C THR A 241 -22.27 -7.83 3.48
N PHE A 242 -22.62 -8.54 4.56
CA PHE A 242 -21.99 -8.36 5.86
C PHE A 242 -20.48 -8.59 5.79
N HIS A 243 -20.04 -9.68 5.16
CA HIS A 243 -18.60 -9.98 5.00
C HIS A 243 -17.86 -8.91 4.21
N MET A 244 -18.39 -8.47 3.07
CA MET A 244 -17.74 -7.46 2.25
C MET A 244 -17.70 -6.11 2.96
N SER A 245 -18.72 -5.74 3.74
CA SER A 245 -18.72 -4.55 4.58
C SER A 245 -17.69 -4.62 5.72
N VAL A 246 -17.49 -5.81 6.32
CA VAL A 246 -16.44 -6.00 7.34
C VAL A 246 -15.04 -5.89 6.72
N ILE A 247 -14.82 -6.49 5.53
CA ILE A 247 -13.54 -6.42 4.83
C ILE A 247 -13.19 -4.98 4.46
N THR A 248 -14.13 -4.20 3.92
CA THR A 248 -13.89 -2.78 3.60
C THR A 248 -13.67 -1.94 4.85
N TRP A 249 -14.39 -2.21 5.94
CA TRP A 249 -14.20 -1.50 7.21
C TRP A 249 -12.82 -1.76 7.83
N ILE A 250 -12.34 -3.00 7.79
CA ILE A 250 -10.99 -3.35 8.27
C ILE A 250 -9.94 -2.73 7.36
N GLY A 251 -10.12 -2.81 6.03
CA GLY A 251 -9.18 -2.25 5.05
C GLY A 251 -9.04 -0.74 5.13
N ASN A 252 -10.09 -0.01 5.51
CA ASN A 252 -10.05 1.45 5.67
C ASN A 252 -9.43 1.93 7.00
N ARG A 253 -9.19 1.03 7.97
CA ARG A 253 -8.56 1.37 9.26
C ARG A 253 -7.05 1.12 9.29
N GLN A 254 -6.48 0.49 8.26
CA GLN A 254 -5.04 0.19 8.18
C GLN A 254 -4.25 1.26 7.45
#